data_AF-A0A8C2FE77-F1
#
_entry.id   AF-A0A8C2FE77-F1
#
_cell.length_a   1.000
_cell.length_b   1.000
_cell.length_c   1.000
_cell.angle_alpha   90.00
_cell.angle_beta   90.00
_cell.angle_gamma   90.00
#
_symmetry.space_group_name_H-M   'P 1'
#
loop_
_entity.id
_entity.type
_entity.pdbx_description
1 polymer ?
#
loop_
_entity_poly.entity_id
_entity_poly.type
_entity_poly.pdbx_seq_one_letter_code
_entity_poly.pdbx_strand_id
1 'polypeptide(L)'
;MADQAPSVARAAVLKESSSLPEDMPQIKGYDFNQGVDHRALLQSFLTTGFQASSFGQAVQEINKMIEKRLEPVQEEQESCDSHSSASGCTIFLGYTSNLISSGVRES
;
A
#
# COMPACT_ATOMS: atom_id res chain seq x y z
N MET A 1 -28.11 32.43 32.77
CA MET A 1 -28.06 31.02 33.21
C MET A 1 -27.47 30.23 32.07
N ALA A 2 -26.40 29.46 32.30
CA ALA A 2 -25.78 28.68 31.23
C ALA A 2 -26.77 27.62 30.74
N ASP A 3 -27.17 27.73 29.48
CA ASP A 3 -28.04 26.79 28.81
C ASP A 3 -27.33 25.42 28.78
N GLN A 4 -27.77 24.48 29.61
CA GLN A 4 -27.15 23.16 29.68
C GLN A 4 -27.43 22.42 28.38
N ALA A 5 -26.36 22.02 27.67
CA ALA A 5 -26.49 21.23 26.46
C ALA A 5 -27.38 19.98 26.69
N PRO A 6 -28.29 19.65 25.76
CA PRO A 6 -29.20 18.52 25.91
C PRO A 6 -28.48 17.23 26.29
N SER A 7 -28.99 16.52 27.30
CA SER A 7 -28.36 15.30 27.83
C SER A 7 -28.11 14.24 26.75
N VAL A 8 -29.05 14.07 25.83
CA VAL A 8 -28.94 13.15 24.67
C VAL A 8 -27.78 13.55 23.75
N ALA A 9 -27.61 14.85 23.48
CA ALA A 9 -26.52 15.33 22.64
C ALA A 9 -25.15 15.10 23.32
N ARG A 10 -25.06 15.32 24.64
CA ARG A 10 -23.82 15.06 25.39
C ARG A 10 -23.45 13.58 25.38
N ALA A 11 -24.41 12.70 25.61
CA ALA A 11 -24.19 11.26 25.59
C ALA A 11 -23.79 10.73 24.20
N ALA A 12 -24.33 11.33 23.12
CA ALA A 12 -24.01 10.93 21.75
C ALA A 12 -22.62 11.40 21.29
N VAL A 13 -22.23 12.63 21.63
CA VAL A 13 -20.98 13.25 21.16
C VAL A 13 -19.79 12.91 22.05
N LEU A 14 -19.98 12.82 23.37
CA LEU A 14 -18.90 12.65 24.36
C LEU A 14 -18.75 11.19 24.82
N LYS A 15 -19.00 10.24 23.92
CA LYS A 15 -18.80 8.82 24.21
C LYS A 15 -17.31 8.51 24.35
N GLU A 16 -16.92 7.85 25.42
CA GLU A 16 -15.54 7.40 25.63
C GLU A 16 -15.13 6.37 24.57
N SER A 17 -13.91 6.49 24.06
CA SER A 17 -13.31 5.55 23.11
C SER A 17 -12.56 4.44 23.84
N SER A 18 -12.48 3.25 23.23
CA SER A 18 -11.59 2.19 23.66
C SER A 18 -10.13 2.51 23.30
N SER A 19 -9.19 1.83 23.95
CA SER A 19 -7.78 1.86 23.54
C SER A 19 -7.58 1.20 22.17
N LEU A 20 -6.54 1.65 21.46
CA LEU A 20 -6.08 1.08 20.20
C LEU A 20 -4.83 0.23 20.43
N PRO A 21 -4.51 -0.73 19.54
CA PRO A 21 -3.24 -1.46 19.55
C PRO A 21 -2.02 -0.52 19.50
N GLU A 22 -0.94 -0.89 20.19
CA GLU A 22 0.29 -0.06 20.29
C GLU A 22 1.04 0.06 18.95
N ASP A 23 0.91 -0.93 18.08
CA ASP A 23 1.55 -1.01 16.77
C ASP A 23 0.77 -0.31 15.65
N MET A 24 -0.37 0.32 15.99
CA MET A 24 -1.20 1.01 15.01
C MET A 24 -0.45 2.22 14.42
N PRO A 25 -0.20 2.25 13.08
CA PRO A 25 0.50 3.36 12.47
C PRO A 25 -0.32 4.66 12.59
N GLN A 26 0.32 5.71 13.09
CA GLN A 26 -0.30 7.03 13.17
C GLN A 26 -0.37 7.70 11.80
N ILE A 27 -1.45 8.43 11.56
CA ILE A 27 -1.60 9.22 10.34
C ILE A 27 -0.64 10.41 10.39
N LYS A 28 0.33 10.41 9.48
CA LYS A 28 1.35 11.45 9.33
C LYS A 28 1.84 11.48 7.88
N GLY A 29 1.67 12.63 7.23
CA GLY A 29 2.21 12.88 5.88
C GLY A 29 3.69 13.24 5.90
N TYR A 30 4.27 13.37 4.71
CA TYR A 30 5.63 13.84 4.52
C TYR A 30 5.80 15.31 4.96
N ASP A 31 6.90 15.61 5.65
CA ASP A 31 7.23 16.95 6.13
C ASP A 31 8.24 17.61 5.19
N PHE A 32 7.75 18.53 4.36
CA PHE A 32 8.58 19.25 3.38
C PHE A 32 9.61 20.20 4.01
N ASN A 33 9.55 20.48 5.32
CA ASN A 33 10.63 21.20 5.99
C ASN A 33 11.94 20.38 6.02
N GLN A 34 11.87 19.07 5.76
CA GLN A 34 13.03 18.18 5.63
C GLN A 34 13.63 18.19 4.21
N GLY A 35 13.12 19.05 3.32
CA GLY A 35 13.54 19.13 1.92
C GLY A 35 12.68 18.26 0.99
N VAL A 36 13.13 18.11 -0.25
CA VAL A 36 12.40 17.36 -1.29
C VAL A 36 13.08 16.02 -1.53
N ASP A 37 12.70 15.02 -0.75
CA ASP A 37 13.07 13.61 -0.95
C ASP A 37 11.84 12.83 -1.47
N HIS A 38 11.88 12.48 -2.76
CA HIS A 38 10.79 11.74 -3.40
C HIS A 38 10.62 10.32 -2.84
N ARG A 39 11.70 9.68 -2.40
CA ARG A 39 11.64 8.34 -1.81
C ARG A 39 10.91 8.40 -0.47
N ALA A 40 11.31 9.34 0.38
CA ALA A 40 10.67 9.53 1.68
C ALA A 40 9.21 10.01 1.54
N LEU A 41 8.91 10.85 0.55
CA LEU A 41 7.55 11.27 0.21
C LEU A 41 6.66 10.07 -0.17
N LEU A 42 7.11 9.24 -1.11
CA LEU A 42 6.34 8.06 -1.53
C LEU A 42 6.23 7.02 -0.42
N GLN A 43 7.24 6.90 0.44
CA GLN A 43 7.18 6.02 1.62
C GLN A 43 6.16 6.51 2.65
N SER A 44 6.00 7.83 2.82
CA SER A 44 5.00 8.40 3.72
C SER A 44 3.57 8.08 3.31
N PHE A 45 3.32 7.66 2.06
CA PHE A 45 1.96 7.40 1.59
C PHE A 45 1.27 6.29 2.40
N LEU A 46 2.03 5.34 2.97
CA LEU A 46 1.50 4.35 3.92
C LEU A 46 0.76 4.99 5.10
N THR A 47 1.25 6.13 5.59
CA THR A 47 0.72 6.85 6.76
C THR A 47 -0.05 8.13 6.39
N THR A 48 -0.27 8.41 5.10
CA THR A 48 -1.02 9.59 4.65
C THR A 48 -2.55 9.38 4.73
N GLY A 49 -3.03 8.15 4.50
CA GLY A 49 -4.46 7.82 4.52
C GLY A 49 -5.10 7.75 3.12
N PHE A 50 -6.35 7.28 3.08
CA PHE A 50 -7.14 7.11 1.85
C PHE A 50 -6.39 6.31 0.76
N GLN A 51 -6.44 6.78 -0.49
CA GLN A 51 -5.79 6.11 -1.62
C GLN A 51 -4.26 6.13 -1.54
N ALA A 52 -3.66 7.06 -0.79
CA ALA A 52 -2.21 7.06 -0.58
C ALA A 52 -1.78 5.81 0.19
N SER A 53 -2.51 5.44 1.24
CA SER A 53 -2.23 4.20 1.98
C SER A 53 -2.39 2.96 1.08
N SER A 54 -3.41 2.94 0.22
CA SER A 54 -3.59 1.86 -0.76
C SER A 54 -2.43 1.77 -1.76
N PHE A 55 -1.91 2.91 -2.22
CA PHE A 55 -0.71 2.93 -3.07
C PHE A 55 0.51 2.36 -2.35
N GLY A 56 0.76 2.79 -1.11
CA GLY A 56 1.87 2.26 -0.30
C GLY A 56 1.79 0.75 -0.08
N GLN A 57 0.58 0.23 0.16
CA GLN A 57 0.31 -1.21 0.28
C GLN A 57 0.56 -1.94 -1.04
N ALA A 58 0.14 -1.38 -2.18
CA ALA A 58 0.38 -1.96 -3.49
C ALA A 58 1.89 -2.07 -3.80
N VAL A 59 2.68 -1.05 -3.43
CA VAL A 59 4.15 -1.10 -3.55
C VAL A 59 4.74 -2.24 -2.73
N GLN A 60 4.30 -2.40 -1.46
CA GLN A 60 4.77 -3.51 -0.62
C GLN A 60 4.43 -4.87 -1.21
N GLU A 61 3.22 -5.03 -1.76
CA GLU A 61 2.76 -6.30 -2.31
C GLU A 61 3.50 -6.68 -3.59
N ILE A 62 3.73 -5.72 -4.50
CA ILE A 62 4.53 -5.95 -5.71
C ILE A 62 5.97 -6.32 -5.35
N ASN A 63 6.57 -5.67 -4.34
CA ASN A 63 7.91 -6.04 -3.87
C ASN A 63 7.96 -7.47 -3.33
N LYS A 64 6.95 -7.93 -2.57
CA LYS A 64 6.87 -9.34 -2.13
C LYS A 64 6.80 -10.30 -3.32
N MET A 65 6.02 -9.98 -4.37
CA MET A 65 5.95 -10.80 -5.58
C MET A 65 7.31 -10.90 -6.28
N ILE A 66 8.05 -9.79 -6.35
CA ILE A 66 9.39 -9.73 -6.95
C ILE A 66 10.39 -10.52 -6.10
N GLU A 67 10.41 -10.31 -4.79
CA GLU A 67 11.27 -11.04 -3.85
C GLU A 67 11.02 -12.55 -3.96
N LYS A 68 9.75 -12.96 -3.95
CA LYS A 68 9.35 -14.36 -4.08
C LYS A 68 9.78 -14.97 -5.42
N ARG A 69 9.72 -14.19 -6.50
CA ARG A 69 10.19 -14.59 -7.84
C ARG A 69 11.71 -14.79 -7.88
N LEU A 70 12.48 -14.01 -7.12
CA LEU A 70 13.95 -14.07 -7.08
C LEU A 70 14.47 -15.20 -6.18
N GLU A 71 13.63 -15.83 -5.36
CA GLU A 71 14.01 -16.99 -4.55
C GLU A 71 14.45 -18.17 -5.46
N PRO A 72 15.56 -18.86 -5.13
CA PRO A 72 16.02 -19.99 -5.92
C PRO A 72 15.04 -21.16 -5.82
N VAL A 73 14.54 -21.64 -6.96
CA VAL A 73 13.71 -22.84 -7.04
C VAL A 73 14.60 -24.03 -7.41
N GLN A 74 14.45 -25.14 -6.69
CA GLN A 74 15.09 -26.40 -7.09
C GLN A 74 14.36 -26.93 -8.32
N GLU A 75 15.09 -27.14 -9.42
CA GLU A 75 14.52 -27.72 -10.64
C GLU A 75 14.26 -29.22 -10.43
N GLU A 76 13.01 -29.58 -10.14
CA GLU A 76 12.53 -30.93 -10.44
C GLU A 76 12.29 -30.96 -11.96
N GLN A 77 13.15 -31.69 -12.68
CA GLN A 77 13.09 -31.86 -14.12
C GLN A 77 11.76 -32.47 -14.55
N GLU A 78 10.83 -31.63 -15.02
CA GLU A 78 9.81 -32.06 -15.98
C GLU A 78 9.73 -31.08 -17.15
N SER A 79 9.97 -31.64 -18.33
CA SER A 79 10.05 -30.98 -19.62
C SER A 79 8.71 -30.33 -20.00
N CYS A 80 8.72 -29.02 -20.22
CA CYS A 80 7.78 -28.38 -21.12
C CYS A 80 8.51 -27.27 -21.90
N ASP A 81 8.21 -27.13 -23.19
CA ASP A 81 8.87 -26.30 -24.21
C ASP A 81 8.81 -24.76 -23.96
N SER A 82 8.61 -24.33 -22.72
CA SER A 82 8.67 -22.93 -22.34
C SER A 82 10.04 -22.58 -21.78
N HIS A 83 10.77 -21.67 -22.43
CA HIS A 83 12.05 -21.13 -21.98
C HIS A 83 11.98 -20.33 -20.65
N SER A 84 10.96 -20.53 -19.80
CA SER A 84 10.91 -19.89 -18.49
C SER A 84 11.54 -20.79 -17.44
N SER A 85 12.72 -20.40 -16.97
CA SER A 85 13.30 -20.93 -15.73
C SER A 85 12.25 -20.96 -14.62
N ALA A 86 12.21 -22.03 -13.83
CA ALA A 86 11.33 -22.12 -12.67
C ALA A 86 11.53 -20.90 -11.75
N SER A 87 10.43 -20.21 -11.43
CA SER A 87 10.43 -18.99 -10.62
C SER A 87 9.59 -19.21 -9.37
N GLY A 88 10.03 -18.70 -8.22
CA GLY A 88 9.28 -18.85 -6.96
C GLY A 88 7.92 -18.14 -6.97
N CYS A 89 7.67 -17.26 -7.95
CA CYS A 89 6.39 -16.61 -8.19
C CYS A 89 6.19 -16.34 -9.69
N THR A 90 5.06 -16.77 -10.26
CA THR A 90 4.61 -16.36 -11.60
C THR A 90 3.73 -15.12 -11.48
N ILE A 91 4.09 -14.05 -12.20
CA ILE A 91 3.43 -12.74 -12.19
C ILE A 91 2.68 -12.58 -13.51
N PHE A 92 1.36 -12.41 -13.42
CA PHE A 92 0.50 -12.15 -14.57
C PHE A 92 0.23 -10.65 -14.63
N LEU A 93 0.62 -10.01 -15.74
CA LEU A 93 0.39 -8.59 -15.98
C LEU A 93 -0.74 -8.43 -17.01
N GLY A 94 -1.85 -7.85 -16.58
CA GLY A 94 -2.98 -7.49 -17.44
C GLY A 94 -3.15 -5.97 -17.50
N TYR A 95 -3.36 -5.43 -18.69
CA TYR A 95 -3.65 -4.02 -18.92
C TYR A 95 -4.65 -3.88 -20.07
N THR A 96 -5.42 -2.79 -20.07
CA THR A 96 -6.41 -2.47 -21.11
C THR A 96 -5.76 -1.75 -22.30
N SER A 97 -6.42 -1.75 -23.47
CA SER A 97 -5.86 -1.22 -24.73
C SER A 97 -5.46 0.25 -24.65
N ASN A 98 -6.18 1.06 -23.87
CA ASN A 98 -5.87 2.47 -23.68
C ASN A 98 -4.51 2.70 -22.99
N LEU A 99 -4.05 1.76 -22.15
CA LEU A 99 -2.75 1.86 -21.50
C LEU A 99 -1.59 1.68 -22.50
N ILE A 100 -1.78 0.86 -23.54
CA ILE A 100 -0.82 0.71 -24.65
C ILE A 100 -0.75 1.94 -25.55
N SER A 101 -1.89 2.61 -25.78
CA SER A 101 -1.91 3.88 -26.52
C SER A 101 -1.45 5.09 -25.71
N SER A 102 -1.26 4.93 -24.40
CA SER A 102 -0.80 5.98 -23.49
C SER A 102 0.72 5.94 -23.31
N GLY A 103 1.31 6.98 -22.70
CA GLY A 103 2.75 7.01 -22.39
C GLY A 103 3.21 5.99 -21.34
N VAL A 104 2.30 5.24 -20.70
CA VAL A 104 2.65 4.17 -19.74
C VAL A 104 3.32 2.98 -20.43
N ARG A 105 3.20 2.85 -21.76
CA ARG A 105 3.79 1.75 -22.53
C ARG A 105 5.32 1.66 -22.42
N GLU A 106 6.02 2.79 -22.36
CA GLU A 106 7.49 2.86 -22.34
C GLU A 106 8.09 3.24 -20.97
N SER A 107 7.25 3.56 -19.98
CA SER A 107 7.65 4.14 -18.69
C SER A 107 8.38 3.17 -17.76
#